data_AF-A0A7Y6B0Q0-F1
#
_entry.id   AF-A0A7Y6B0Q0-F1
#
_cell.length_a   1.000
_cell.length_b   1.000
_cell.length_c   1.000
_cell.angle_alpha   90.00
_cell.angle_beta   90.00
_cell.angle_gamma   90.00
#
_symmetry.space_group_name_H-M   'P 1'
#
loop_
_entity.id
_entity.type
_entity.pdbx_description
1 polymer ?
#
loop_
_entity_poly.entity_id
_entity_poly.type
_entity_poly.pdbx_seq_one_letter_code
_entity_poly.pdbx_strand_id
1 'polypeptide(L)'
;MHQLAKALGDRIRTQRKAKGFSQDALAHSCSVDRSYMGRIERGEVNITVEKLYRIATVLECEPQFLLPEALSLHEFASDLAASD
;
A
#
# COMPACT_ATOMS: atom_id res chain seq x y z
N MET A 1 14.14 5.26 -0.99
CA MET A 1 12.83 4.57 -1.14
C MET A 1 12.23 4.48 0.25
N HIS A 2 10.97 4.87 0.46
CA HIS A 2 10.36 4.78 1.79
C HIS A 2 10.02 3.32 2.09
N GLN A 3 10.73 2.71 3.04
CA GLN A 3 10.57 1.31 3.44
C GLN A 3 9.10 0.97 3.81
N LEU A 4 8.38 1.94 4.40
CA LEU A 4 6.98 1.79 4.79
C LEU A 4 6.04 1.69 3.59
N ALA A 5 6.20 2.59 2.61
CA ALA A 5 5.38 2.61 1.40
C ALA A 5 5.60 1.34 0.58
N LYS A 6 6.84 0.83 0.55
CA LYS A 6 7.17 -0.43 -0.11
C LYS A 6 6.48 -1.62 0.56
N ALA A 7 6.58 -1.73 1.88
CA ALA A 7 5.96 -2.82 2.63
C ALA A 7 4.42 -2.80 2.53
N LEU A 8 3.82 -1.60 2.63
CA LEU A 8 2.38 -1.39 2.38
C LEU A 8 1.98 -1.80 0.96
N GLY A 9 2.74 -1.35 -0.05
CA GLY A 9 2.49 -1.68 -1.45
C GLY A 9 2.53 -3.18 -1.74
N ASP A 10 3.46 -3.91 -1.12
CA ASP A 10 3.58 -5.36 -1.27
C ASP A 10 2.41 -6.12 -0.61
N ARG A 11 1.90 -5.64 0.54
CA ARG A 11 0.68 -6.18 1.16
C ARG A 11 -0.56 -5.93 0.31
N ILE A 12 -0.73 -4.72 -0.24
CA ILE A 12 -1.81 -4.40 -1.18
C ILE A 12 -1.75 -5.32 -2.41
N ARG A 13 -0.56 -5.49 -3.00
CA ARG A 13 -0.37 -6.39 -4.15
C ARG A 13 -0.75 -7.83 -3.81
N THR A 14 -0.33 -8.32 -2.65
CA THR A 14 -0.60 -9.68 -2.19
C THR A 14 -2.09 -9.90 -2.04
N GLN A 15 -2.77 -9.01 -1.33
CA GLN A 15 -4.22 -9.10 -1.12
C GLN A 15 -5.00 -8.96 -2.44
N ARG A 16 -4.58 -8.05 -3.34
CA ARG A 16 -5.19 -7.90 -4.67
C ARG A 16 -5.12 -9.21 -5.46
N LYS A 17 -3.94 -9.84 -5.50
CA LYS A 17 -3.76 -11.13 -6.19
C LYS A 17 -4.61 -12.23 -5.57
N ALA A 18 -4.70 -12.29 -4.24
CA ALA A 18 -5.53 -13.27 -3.53
C ALA A 18 -7.02 -13.11 -3.87
N LYS A 19 -7.49 -11.88 -4.10
CA LYS A 19 -8.86 -11.57 -4.56
C LYS A 19 -9.06 -11.69 -6.07
N GLY A 20 -8.04 -12.11 -6.84
CA GLY A 20 -8.14 -12.31 -8.29
C GLY A 20 -8.19 -11.03 -9.14
N PHE A 21 -7.90 -9.86 -8.54
CA PHE A 21 -7.94 -8.59 -9.27
C PHE A 21 -6.68 -8.37 -10.10
N SER A 22 -6.84 -7.87 -11.33
CA SER A 22 -5.75 -7.19 -12.05
C SER A 22 -5.48 -5.81 -11.43
N GLN A 23 -4.32 -5.21 -11.70
CA GLN A 23 -4.05 -3.83 -11.26
C GLN A 23 -5.06 -2.85 -11.86
N ASP A 24 -5.48 -3.09 -13.10
CA ASP A 24 -6.46 -2.27 -13.81
C ASP A 24 -7.84 -2.36 -13.16
N ALA A 25 -8.29 -3.59 -12.84
CA ALA A 25 -9.57 -3.82 -12.17
C ALA A 25 -9.61 -3.18 -10.77
N LEU A 26 -8.54 -3.28 -9.98
CA LEU A 26 -8.46 -2.61 -8.68
C LEU A 26 -8.41 -1.08 -8.82
N ALA A 27 -7.64 -0.57 -9.79
CA ALA A 27 -7.55 0.86 -10.03
C ALA A 27 -8.91 1.47 -10.41
N HIS A 28 -9.63 0.83 -11.32
CA HIS A 28 -10.98 1.20 -11.72
C HIS A 28 -11.93 1.22 -10.53
N SER A 29 -11.95 0.14 -9.74
CA SER A 29 -12.82 0.01 -8.56
C SER A 29 -12.49 1.02 -7.46
N CYS A 30 -11.24 1.46 -7.36
CA CYS A 30 -10.79 2.52 -6.43
C CYS A 30 -10.92 3.94 -7.00
N SER A 31 -11.39 4.08 -8.25
CA SER A 31 -11.44 5.35 -8.98
C SER A 31 -10.09 6.07 -9.03
N VAL A 32 -9.03 5.34 -9.38
CA VAL A 32 -7.68 5.87 -9.59
C VAL A 32 -7.09 5.35 -10.90
N ASP A 33 -6.05 6.02 -11.40
CA ASP A 33 -5.34 5.54 -12.59
C ASP A 33 -4.61 4.22 -12.34
N ARG A 34 -4.63 3.33 -13.34
CA ARG A 34 -3.84 2.08 -13.34
C ARG A 34 -2.36 2.32 -13.03
N SER A 35 -1.78 3.38 -13.61
CA SER A 35 -0.39 3.78 -13.36
C SER A 35 -0.17 4.13 -11.89
N TYR A 36 -1.09 4.89 -11.29
CA TYR A 36 -1.04 5.24 -9.87
C TYR A 36 -1.16 4.02 -8.98
N MET A 37 -2.08 3.08 -9.26
CA MET A 37 -2.16 1.80 -8.55
C MET A 37 -0.86 0.99 -8.64
N GLY A 38 -0.23 0.97 -9.82
CA GLY A 38 1.08 0.34 -9.99
C GLY A 38 2.18 1.00 -9.14
N ARG A 39 2.20 2.33 -9.06
CA ARG A 39 3.13 3.10 -8.22
C ARG A 39 2.90 2.82 -6.73
N ILE A 40 1.65 2.70 -6.30
CA ILE A 40 1.29 2.33 -4.92
C ILE A 40 1.90 0.97 -4.58
N GLU A 41 1.66 -0.05 -5.41
CA GLU A 41 2.19 -1.40 -5.14
C GLU A 41 3.71 -1.52 -5.22
N ARG A 42 4.39 -0.57 -5.86
CA ARG A 42 5.85 -0.50 -5.88
C ARG A 42 6.42 0.37 -4.75
N GLY A 43 5.57 1.03 -3.95
CA GLY A 43 6.01 1.94 -2.89
C GLY A 43 6.62 3.24 -3.41
N GLU A 44 6.30 3.64 -4.65
CA GLU A 44 6.82 4.84 -5.31
C GLU A 44 6.03 6.11 -4.93
N VAL A 45 4.92 5.95 -4.20
CA VAL A 45 4.07 7.02 -3.70
C VAL A 45 3.58 6.72 -2.30
N ASN A 46 3.45 7.77 -1.49
CA ASN A 46 2.68 7.70 -0.25
C ASN A 46 1.20 7.85 -0.59
N ILE A 47 0.35 7.10 0.13
CA ILE A 47 -1.11 7.22 0.02
C ILE A 47 -1.67 7.83 1.29
N THR A 48 -2.82 8.51 1.15
CA THR A 48 -3.57 8.98 2.31
C THR A 48 -4.28 7.81 3.00
N VAL A 49 -4.65 8.00 4.26
CA VAL A 49 -5.48 7.04 5.00
C VAL A 49 -6.81 6.78 4.28
N GLU A 50 -7.43 7.82 3.69
CA GLU A 50 -8.65 7.65 2.90
C GLU A 50 -8.47 6.66 1.74
N LYS A 51 -7.36 6.75 0.99
CA LYS A 51 -7.06 5.81 -0.09
C LYS A 51 -6.80 4.40 0.42
N LEU A 52 -6.15 4.26 1.57
CA LEU A 52 -5.97 2.96 2.22
C LEU A 52 -7.33 2.30 2.51
N TYR A 53 -8.27 3.04 3.12
CA TYR A 53 -9.60 2.53 3.43
C TYR A 53 -10.40 2.19 2.17
N ARG A 54 -10.28 3.00 1.11
CA ARG A 54 -10.91 2.70 -0.18
C ARG A 54 -10.40 1.40 -0.79
N ILE A 55 -9.08 1.20 -0.80
CA ILE A 55 -8.45 -0.03 -1.29
C ILE A 55 -8.90 -1.23 -0.44
N ALA A 56 -8.88 -1.09 0.89
CA ALA A 56 -9.30 -2.14 1.81
C ALA A 56 -10.76 -2.55 1.58
N THR A 57 -11.64 -1.59 1.33
CA THR A 57 -13.06 -1.81 1.03
C THR A 57 -13.23 -2.63 -0.25
N VAL A 58 -12.55 -2.25 -1.35
CA VAL A 58 -12.62 -2.99 -2.62
C VAL A 58 -12.01 -4.40 -2.49
N LEU A 59 -10.96 -4.54 -1.68
CA LEU A 59 -10.32 -5.83 -1.40
C LEU A 59 -11.01 -6.62 -0.29
N GLU A 60 -12.16 -6.16 0.20
CA GLU A 60 -12.98 -6.81 1.23
C GLU A 60 -12.15 -7.29 2.43
N CYS A 61 -11.33 -6.40 2.95
CA CYS A 61 -10.49 -6.66 4.11
C CYS A 61 -10.45 -5.43 5.03
N GLU A 62 -10.13 -5.64 6.30
CA GLU A 62 -9.86 -4.53 7.19
C GLU A 62 -8.54 -3.83 6.80
N PRO A 63 -8.46 -2.49 6.89
CA PRO A 63 -7.25 -1.74 6.55
C PRO A 63 -5.99 -2.22 7.28
N GLN A 64 -6.13 -2.73 8.50
CA GLN A 64 -5.01 -3.26 9.28
C GLN A 64 -4.29 -4.43 8.61
N PHE A 65 -4.99 -5.23 7.79
CA PHE A 65 -4.34 -6.34 7.06
C PHE A 65 -3.41 -5.84 5.95
N LEU A 66 -3.65 -4.64 5.45
CA LEU A 66 -2.80 -3.99 4.45
C LEU A 66 -1.58 -3.31 5.08
N LEU A 67 -1.64 -2.97 6.37
CA LEU A 67 -0.53 -2.35 7.07
C LEU A 67 0.60 -3.36 7.33
N PRO A 68 1.88 -2.94 7.22
CA PRO A 68 3.01 -3.77 7.62
C PRO A 68 3.00 -4.01 9.14
N GLU A 69 3.63 -5.11 9.56
CA GLU A 69 3.77 -5.43 10.99
C GLU A 69 4.60 -4.37 11.72
N ALA A 70 4.17 -4.02 12.94
CA ALA A 70 4.80 -3.03 13.80
C ALA A 70 6.26 -3.39 14.18
N LEU A 71 6.70 -4.62 13.94
CA LEU A 71 8.05 -5.11 14.29
C LEU A 71 9.18 -4.59 13.37
N SER A 72 8.89 -3.70 12.41
CA SER A 72 9.90 -3.00 11.59
C SER A 72 10.25 -1.58 12.09
N LEU A 73 9.69 -1.14 13.23
CA LEU A 73 9.95 0.19 13.82
C LEU A 73 11.42 0.45 14.19
N HIS A 74 12.24 -0.58 14.36
CA HIS A 74 13.67 -0.40 14.62
C HIS A 74 14.45 0.08 13.38
N GLU A 75 13.96 -0.20 12.16
CA GLU A 75 14.56 0.24 10.89
C GLU A 75 14.02 1.62 10.45
N PHE A 76 12.80 1.97 10.90
CA PHE A 76 12.21 3.29 10.61
C PHE A 76 12.87 4.44 11.36
N ALA A 77 13.38 4.20 12.57
CA ALA A 77 14.06 5.23 13.37
C ALA A 77 15.38 5.71 12.74
N SER A 78 16.08 4.84 12.00
CA SER A 78 17.33 5.22 11.32
C SER A 78 17.12 6.16 10.13
N ASP A 79 16.02 6.02 9.39
CA ASP A 79 15.72 6.88 8.24
C ASP A 79 15.20 8.27 8.66
N LEU A 80 14.44 8.36 9.77
CA LEU A 80 14.05 9.65 10.35
C LEU A 80 15.25 10.41 10.92
N ALA A 81 16.24 9.71 11.49
CA ALA A 81 17.45 10.32 12.02
C ALA A 81 18.45 10.80 10.94
N ALA A 82 18.30 10.33 9.69
CA ALA A 82 19.19 10.66 8.57
C ALA A 82 18.66 11.78 7.66
N SER A 83 17.54 12.41 8.04
CA SER A 83 16.84 13.42 7.22
C SER A 83 16.88 14.85 7.82
N ASP A 84 17.70 15.08 8.85
CA ASP A 84 18.06 16.41 9.39
C ASP A 84 19.38 16.92 8.81
#